data_AF-A0A1F3Y5D9-F1
#
_entry.id   AF-A0A1F3Y5D9-F1
#
_cell.length_a   1.000
_cell.length_b   1.000
_cell.length_c   1.000
_cell.angle_alpha   90.00
_cell.angle_beta   90.00
_cell.angle_gamma   90.00
#
_symmetry.space_group_name_H-M   'P 1'
#
loop_
_entity.id
_entity.type
_entity.pdbx_description
1 polymer ?
#
loop_
_entity_poly.entity_id
_entity_poly.type
_entity_poly.pdbx_seq_one_letter_code
_entity_poly.pdbx_strand_id
1 'polypeptide(L)'
;MCVDNSNNQSVPLHKQLELIRFERGVEVCESIASHHAQLTTLELERLNIILTGKPDDPWRDQTTTLTLPSGRQETMSLHTNFKLIAREKLHYATGLAENGGCLDAAVSIYVALVLAHLFKDGNRRTAALAALYFLCRYGTPIPGKALYAVKPGDLRDEKQVGTLKTAISEMARFASRGNQGKT
;
A
#
# COMPACT_ATOMS: atom_id res chain seq x y z
N MET A 1 -34.00 4.77 32.06
CA MET A 1 -33.65 3.78 31.03
C MET A 1 -32.21 4.05 30.63
N CYS A 2 -31.29 3.25 31.14
CA CYS A 2 -29.86 3.37 30.85
C CYS A 2 -29.61 2.74 29.47
N VAL A 3 -29.00 3.52 28.58
CA VAL A 3 -28.65 3.07 27.22
C VAL A 3 -27.48 2.10 27.34
N ASP A 4 -27.65 0.95 26.71
CA ASP A 4 -26.75 -0.20 26.76
C ASP A 4 -25.32 0.11 26.34
N ASN A 5 -24.41 -0.51 27.09
CA ASN A 5 -22.98 -0.65 26.84
C ASN A 5 -22.72 -1.06 25.38
N SER A 6 -22.29 -0.10 24.57
CA SER A 6 -21.62 -0.38 23.30
C SER A 6 -20.25 -1.00 23.60
N ASN A 7 -20.25 -2.33 23.74
CA ASN A 7 -19.19 -3.29 23.38
C ASN A 7 -17.84 -2.64 23.04
N ASN A 8 -17.16 -2.09 24.05
CA ASN A 8 -15.86 -1.45 23.93
C ASN A 8 -14.80 -2.56 23.94
N GLN A 9 -14.79 -3.42 22.92
CA GLN A 9 -13.69 -4.33 22.69
C GLN A 9 -12.48 -3.47 22.36
N SER A 10 -11.64 -3.21 23.37
CA SER A 10 -10.39 -2.47 23.22
C SER A 10 -9.60 -3.11 22.09
N VAL A 11 -9.40 -2.38 20.99
CA VAL A 11 -8.53 -2.81 19.90
C VAL A 11 -7.18 -3.16 20.53
N PRO A 12 -6.62 -4.37 20.32
CA PRO A 12 -5.35 -4.76 20.92
C PRO A 12 -4.28 -3.70 20.65
N LEU A 13 -3.45 -3.37 21.66
CA LEU A 13 -2.42 -2.33 21.57
C LEU A 13 -1.53 -2.46 20.32
N HIS A 14 -1.23 -3.69 19.92
CA HIS A 14 -0.51 -3.97 18.67
C HIS A 14 -1.21 -3.39 17.45
N LYS A 15 -2.52 -3.62 17.28
CA LYS A 15 -3.29 -3.11 16.15
C LYS A 15 -3.40 -1.58 16.19
N GLN A 16 -3.49 -0.99 17.38
CA GLN A 16 -3.46 0.47 17.53
C GLN A 16 -2.12 1.04 17.06
N LEU A 17 -1.01 0.42 17.47
CA LEU A 17 0.33 0.82 17.06
C LEU A 17 0.54 0.67 15.55
N GLU A 18 0.05 -0.42 14.94
CA GLU A 18 0.09 -0.61 13.49
C GLU A 18 -0.70 0.47 12.74
N LEU A 19 -1.86 0.87 13.26
CA LEU A 19 -2.67 1.93 12.67
C LEU A 19 -1.96 3.29 12.74
N ILE A 20 -1.43 3.65 13.92
CA ILE A 20 -0.70 4.91 14.12
C ILE A 20 0.53 4.98 13.21
N ARG A 21 1.28 3.88 13.09
CA ARG A 21 2.43 3.80 12.17
C ARG A 21 2.01 3.94 10.72
N PHE A 22 0.88 3.35 10.35
CA PHE A 22 0.34 3.49 9.00
C PHE A 22 -0.08 4.94 8.73
N GLU A 23 -0.77 5.60 9.65
CA GLU A 23 -1.12 7.02 9.56
C GLU A 23 0.12 7.90 9.38
N ARG A 24 1.18 7.65 10.18
CA ARG A 24 2.45 8.36 10.01
C ARG A 24 3.09 8.10 8.64
N GLY A 25 2.98 6.88 8.12
CA GLY A 25 3.42 6.52 6.77
C GLY A 25 2.63 7.26 5.69
N VAL A 26 1.32 7.46 5.88
CA VAL A 26 0.45 8.24 4.99
C VAL A 26 0.92 9.69 4.93
N GLU A 27 1.15 10.34 6.07
CA GLU A 27 1.63 11.74 6.11
C GLU A 27 2.95 11.93 5.34
N VAL A 28 3.91 11.02 5.55
CA VAL A 28 5.19 11.06 4.83
C VAL A 28 4.98 10.82 3.34
N CYS A 29 4.15 9.85 2.96
CA CYS A 29 3.81 9.56 1.58
C CYS A 29 3.14 10.74 0.86
N GLU A 30 2.17 11.38 1.50
CA GLU A 30 1.49 12.57 0.99
C GLU A 30 2.46 13.74 0.84
N SER A 31 3.36 13.93 1.80
CA SER A 31 4.42 14.94 1.71
C SER A 31 5.36 14.68 0.52
N ILE A 32 5.76 13.44 0.25
CA ILE A 32 6.60 13.11 -0.92
C ILE A 32 5.84 13.46 -2.20
N ALA A 33 4.56 13.07 -2.29
CA ALA A 33 3.71 13.33 -3.45
C ALA A 33 3.49 14.84 -3.69
N SER A 34 3.20 15.63 -2.65
CA SER A 34 2.90 17.06 -2.75
C SER A 34 4.09 17.90 -3.19
N HIS A 35 5.32 17.47 -2.84
CA HIS A 35 6.55 18.16 -3.25
C HIS A 35 7.07 17.68 -4.62
N HIS A 36 6.28 16.87 -5.35
CA HIS A 36 6.68 16.26 -6.62
C HIS A 36 8.02 15.49 -6.54
N ALA A 37 8.40 15.00 -5.37
CA ALA A 37 9.56 14.15 -5.18
C ALA A 37 9.26 12.73 -5.68
N GLN A 38 10.21 12.12 -6.40
CA GLN A 38 10.04 10.75 -6.91
C GLN A 38 10.02 9.75 -5.75
N LEU A 39 9.08 8.79 -5.79
CA LEU A 39 9.11 7.63 -4.91
C LEU A 39 10.25 6.69 -5.34
N THR A 40 11.37 6.77 -4.64
CA THR A 40 12.56 5.94 -4.89
C THR A 40 12.56 4.69 -4.00
N THR A 41 13.53 3.80 -4.21
CA THR A 41 13.76 2.65 -3.32
C THR A 41 14.14 3.08 -1.90
N LEU A 42 14.82 4.22 -1.74
CA LEU A 42 15.15 4.79 -0.43
C LEU A 42 13.89 5.26 0.30
N GLU A 43 12.96 5.91 -0.42
CA GLU A 43 11.69 6.30 0.18
C GLU A 43 10.81 5.08 0.50
N LEU A 44 10.81 4.03 -0.32
CA LEU A 44 10.14 2.77 0.02
C LEU A 44 10.71 2.14 1.29
N GLU A 45 12.04 2.13 1.42
CA GLU A 45 12.76 1.64 2.61
C GLU A 45 12.34 2.43 3.85
N ARG A 46 12.38 3.76 3.76
CA ARG A 46 11.95 4.69 4.82
C ARG A 46 10.50 4.46 5.23
N LEU A 47 9.58 4.30 4.27
CA LEU A 47 8.18 4.02 4.54
C LEU A 47 8.01 2.67 5.24
N ASN A 48 8.76 1.63 4.83
CA ASN A 48 8.72 0.33 5.50
C ASN A 48 9.25 0.40 6.95
N ILE A 49 10.33 1.13 7.19
CA ILE A 49 10.87 1.37 8.54
C ILE A 49 9.83 2.07 9.43
N ILE A 50 9.12 3.07 8.93
CA ILE A 50 8.02 3.72 9.68
C ILE A 50 6.93 2.70 10.03
N LEU A 51 6.53 1.86 9.08
CA LEU A 51 5.46 0.88 9.26
C LEU A 51 5.80 -0.21 10.26
N THR A 52 7.04 -0.71 10.24
CA THR A 52 7.50 -1.81 11.09
C THR A 52 8.04 -1.32 12.42
N GLY A 53 8.47 -0.06 12.49
CA GLY A 53 9.19 0.53 13.62
C GLY A 53 10.56 -0.10 13.88
N LYS A 54 11.13 -0.79 12.88
CA LYS A 54 12.43 -1.44 12.98
C LYS A 54 13.46 -0.65 12.17
N PRO A 55 14.60 -0.25 12.75
CA PRO A 55 15.59 0.58 12.08
C PRO A 55 16.60 -0.22 11.24
N ASP A 56 16.55 -1.55 11.28
CA ASP A 56 17.42 -2.42 10.49
C ASP A 56 17.02 -2.44 9.01
N ASP A 57 17.90 -2.99 8.19
CA ASP A 57 17.64 -3.18 6.76
C ASP A 57 16.32 -3.98 6.57
N PRO A 58 15.26 -3.36 5.98
CA PRO A 58 13.97 -4.02 5.85
C PRO A 58 13.92 -4.99 4.66
N TRP A 59 14.92 -4.99 3.77
CA TRP A 59 14.95 -5.86 2.59
C TRP A 59 15.12 -7.32 3.01
N ARG A 60 14.41 -8.21 2.32
CA ARG A 60 14.40 -9.64 2.62
C ARG A 60 15.70 -10.29 2.14
N ASP A 61 16.38 -10.96 3.05
CA ASP A 61 17.64 -11.68 2.84
C ASP A 61 17.50 -13.21 2.88
N GLN A 62 16.30 -13.72 3.15
CA GLN A 62 16.00 -15.15 3.25
C GLN A 62 14.74 -15.55 2.45
N THR A 63 14.63 -16.82 2.08
CA THR A 63 13.37 -17.36 1.54
C THR A 63 12.28 -17.30 2.62
N THR A 64 11.02 -17.14 2.20
CA THR A 64 9.89 -17.15 3.14
C THR A 64 8.71 -17.91 2.54
N THR A 65 7.97 -18.62 3.37
CA THR A 65 6.74 -19.32 2.96
C THR A 65 5.54 -18.55 3.49
N LEU A 66 4.64 -18.21 2.58
CA LEU A 66 3.44 -17.44 2.87
C LEU A 66 2.21 -18.32 2.70
N THR A 67 1.19 -18.10 3.53
CA THR A 67 -0.14 -18.67 3.30
C THR A 67 -0.99 -17.63 2.58
N LEU A 68 -1.43 -17.96 1.36
CA LEU A 68 -2.30 -17.12 0.55
C LEU A 68 -3.72 -17.08 1.16
N PRO A 69 -4.57 -16.09 0.80
CA PRO A 69 -5.97 -16.08 1.23
C PRO A 69 -6.76 -17.34 0.84
N SER A 70 -6.33 -18.05 -0.20
CA SER A 70 -6.88 -19.35 -0.63
C SER A 70 -6.50 -20.52 0.30
N GLY A 71 -5.63 -20.30 1.28
CA GLY A 71 -5.06 -21.35 2.15
C GLY A 71 -3.85 -22.07 1.56
N ARG A 72 -3.51 -21.82 0.28
CA ARG A 72 -2.33 -22.39 -0.37
C ARG A 72 -1.05 -21.80 0.24
N GLN A 73 -0.06 -22.65 0.49
CA GLN A 73 1.29 -22.21 0.84
C GLN A 73 2.11 -21.94 -0.41
N GLU A 74 2.90 -20.87 -0.37
CA GLU A 74 3.80 -20.50 -1.46
C GLU A 74 5.14 -20.04 -0.90
N THR A 75 6.21 -20.59 -1.46
CA THR A 75 7.58 -20.24 -1.10
C THR A 75 8.08 -19.14 -2.02
N MET A 76 8.36 -17.98 -1.44
CA MET A 76 8.95 -16.84 -2.11
C MET A 76 10.47 -17.02 -2.18
N SER A 77 10.97 -17.31 -3.38
CA SER A 77 12.41 -17.38 -3.64
C SER A 77 13.12 -16.09 -3.22
N LEU A 78 14.35 -16.21 -2.72
CA LEU A 78 15.17 -15.05 -2.44
C LEU A 78 15.53 -14.38 -3.76
N HIS A 79 15.29 -13.07 -3.85
CA HIS A 79 15.77 -12.29 -4.97
C HIS A 79 17.21 -11.88 -4.73
N THR A 80 18.10 -12.10 -5.69
CA THR A 80 19.50 -11.68 -5.60
C THR A 80 19.67 -10.16 -5.64
N ASN A 81 18.67 -9.41 -6.11
CA ASN A 81 18.75 -7.94 -6.23
C ASN A 81 17.39 -7.25 -5.99
N PHE A 82 16.90 -7.26 -4.75
CA PHE A 82 15.59 -6.70 -4.35
C PHE A 82 15.45 -5.21 -4.68
N LYS A 83 16.52 -4.42 -4.52
CA LYS A 83 16.51 -2.98 -4.84
C LYS A 83 16.33 -2.73 -6.35
N LEU A 84 16.97 -3.54 -7.20
CA LEU A 84 16.76 -3.47 -8.65
C LEU A 84 15.31 -3.77 -9.02
N ILE A 85 14.74 -4.85 -8.47
CA ILE A 85 13.35 -5.24 -8.73
C ILE A 85 12.39 -4.13 -8.28
N ALA A 86 12.55 -3.61 -7.06
CA ALA A 86 11.73 -2.50 -6.57
C ALA A 86 11.80 -1.29 -7.51
N ARG A 87 13.01 -0.93 -7.96
CA ARG A 87 13.24 0.19 -8.89
C ARG A 87 12.54 -0.02 -10.22
N GLU A 88 12.61 -1.22 -10.81
CA GLU A 88 11.93 -1.55 -12.07
C GLU A 88 10.41 -1.44 -11.94
N LYS A 89 9.84 -1.93 -10.82
CA LYS A 89 8.39 -1.81 -10.57
C LYS A 89 7.97 -0.36 -10.39
N LEU A 90 8.74 0.43 -9.64
CA LEU A 90 8.52 1.87 -9.50
C LEU A 90 8.59 2.59 -10.85
N HIS A 91 9.60 2.30 -11.66
CA HIS A 91 9.78 2.90 -12.98
C HIS A 91 8.60 2.59 -13.91
N TYR A 92 8.14 1.34 -13.94
CA TYR A 92 6.97 0.95 -14.74
C TYR A 92 5.70 1.70 -14.30
N ALA A 93 5.43 1.77 -12.99
CA ALA A 93 4.28 2.50 -12.46
C ALA A 93 4.37 4.01 -12.73
N THR A 94 5.55 4.62 -12.64
CA THR A 94 5.79 6.00 -13.04
C THR A 94 5.46 6.23 -14.51
N GLY A 95 5.89 5.35 -15.41
CA GLY A 95 5.55 5.44 -16.82
C GLY A 95 4.04 5.35 -17.07
N LEU A 96 3.30 4.50 -16.35
CA LEU A 96 1.83 4.45 -16.44
C LEU A 96 1.20 5.78 -15.98
N ALA A 97 1.68 6.33 -14.88
CA ALA A 97 1.14 7.56 -14.29
C ALA A 97 1.41 8.79 -15.17
N GLU A 98 2.61 8.90 -15.74
CA GLU A 98 3.00 9.99 -16.66
C GLU A 98 2.19 9.97 -17.96
N ASN A 99 1.71 8.79 -18.38
CA ASN A 99 0.78 8.63 -19.50
C ASN A 99 -0.69 8.86 -19.12
N GLY A 100 -0.97 9.43 -17.95
CA GLY A 100 -2.33 9.71 -17.46
C GLY A 100 -3.03 8.53 -16.77
N GLY A 101 -2.40 7.36 -16.71
CA GLY A 101 -2.92 6.15 -16.08
C GLY A 101 -2.69 6.09 -14.58
N CYS A 102 -3.08 7.12 -13.82
CA CYS A 102 -2.87 7.20 -12.36
C CYS A 102 -3.41 5.97 -11.60
N LEU A 103 -4.65 5.55 -11.90
CA LEU A 103 -5.27 4.38 -11.29
C LEU A 103 -4.52 3.09 -11.63
N ASP A 104 -4.11 2.94 -12.89
CA ASP A 104 -3.37 1.77 -13.35
C ASP A 104 -1.98 1.70 -12.73
N ALA A 105 -1.30 2.83 -12.58
CA ALA A 105 -0.05 2.94 -11.85
C ALA A 105 -0.20 2.48 -10.38
N ALA A 106 -1.23 2.97 -9.69
CA ALA A 106 -1.51 2.63 -8.31
C ALA A 106 -1.82 1.13 -8.11
N VAL A 107 -2.65 0.55 -8.97
CA VAL A 107 -2.95 -0.90 -8.94
C VAL A 107 -1.71 -1.71 -9.28
N SER A 108 -0.98 -1.31 -10.33
CA SER A 108 0.20 -2.02 -10.79
C SER A 108 1.29 -2.07 -9.73
N ILE A 109 1.63 -0.94 -9.09
CA ILE A 109 2.65 -0.92 -8.05
C ILE A 109 2.22 -1.74 -6.83
N TYR A 110 0.94 -1.68 -6.46
CA TYR A 110 0.41 -2.45 -5.33
C TYR A 110 0.61 -3.95 -5.55
N VAL A 111 0.11 -4.44 -6.68
CA VAL A 111 0.19 -5.86 -7.06
C VAL A 111 1.65 -6.29 -7.16
N ALA A 112 2.47 -5.51 -7.87
CA ALA A 112 3.86 -5.84 -8.10
C ALA A 112 4.68 -5.96 -6.81
N LEU A 113 4.48 -5.04 -5.85
CA LEU A 113 5.20 -5.10 -4.57
C LEU A 113 4.69 -6.21 -3.64
N VAL A 114 3.37 -6.47 -3.61
CA VAL A 114 2.81 -7.57 -2.83
C VAL A 114 3.30 -8.93 -3.34
N LEU A 115 3.31 -9.12 -4.67
CA LEU A 115 3.76 -10.36 -5.29
C LEU A 115 5.28 -10.54 -5.20
N ALA A 116 6.07 -9.46 -5.28
CA ALA A 116 7.51 -9.56 -5.17
C ALA A 116 7.99 -9.84 -3.73
N HIS A 117 7.20 -9.45 -2.72
CA HIS A 117 7.48 -9.70 -1.30
C HIS A 117 8.94 -9.37 -0.91
N LEU A 118 9.35 -8.14 -1.20
CA LEU A 118 10.74 -7.68 -1.13
C LEU A 118 11.21 -7.36 0.28
N PHE A 119 10.30 -7.19 1.25
CA PHE A 119 10.63 -6.81 2.62
C PHE A 119 10.47 -7.99 3.59
N LYS A 120 11.18 -7.94 4.72
CA LYS A 120 11.04 -8.91 5.82
C LYS A 120 9.64 -8.86 6.47
N ASP A 121 9.04 -7.67 6.53
CA ASP A 121 7.70 -7.42 7.05
C ASP A 121 7.10 -6.20 6.35
N GLY A 122 5.80 -5.95 6.52
CA GLY A 122 5.15 -4.73 6.06
C GLY A 122 4.81 -4.70 4.57
N ASN A 123 5.12 -5.75 3.80
CA ASN A 123 4.96 -5.79 2.33
C ASN A 123 3.63 -5.20 1.81
N ARG A 124 2.49 -5.66 2.34
CA ARG A 124 1.17 -5.15 1.92
C ARG A 124 0.94 -3.67 2.30
N ARG A 125 1.41 -3.25 3.47
CA ARG A 125 1.27 -1.87 3.95
C ARG A 125 2.18 -0.92 3.16
N THR A 126 3.39 -1.35 2.85
CA THR A 126 4.30 -0.60 1.97
C THR A 126 3.74 -0.48 0.55
N ALA A 127 3.17 -1.56 0.02
CA ALA A 127 2.49 -1.55 -1.27
C ALA A 127 1.28 -0.60 -1.29
N ALA A 128 0.51 -0.54 -0.19
CA ALA A 128 -0.58 0.43 -0.03
C ALA A 128 -0.05 1.88 -0.06
N LEU A 129 1.01 2.20 0.68
CA LEU A 129 1.60 3.54 0.65
C LEU A 129 2.16 3.90 -0.73
N ALA A 130 2.80 2.95 -1.43
CA ALA A 130 3.29 3.18 -2.79
C ALA A 130 2.15 3.47 -3.77
N ALA A 131 1.03 2.76 -3.68
CA ALA A 131 -0.16 3.02 -4.48
C ALA A 131 -0.79 4.37 -4.13
N LEU A 132 -0.87 4.71 -2.84
CA LEU A 132 -1.34 6.02 -2.39
C LEU A 132 -0.49 7.16 -2.95
N TYR A 133 0.84 7.00 -2.99
CA TYR A 133 1.73 8.00 -3.58
C TYR A 133 1.34 8.35 -5.02
N PHE A 134 1.09 7.35 -5.88
CA PHE A 134 0.68 7.60 -7.27
C PHE A 134 -0.70 8.25 -7.36
N LEU A 135 -1.64 7.84 -6.50
CA LEU A 135 -2.96 8.45 -6.41
C LEU A 135 -2.86 9.93 -5.99
N CYS A 136 -2.06 10.25 -4.98
CA CYS A 136 -1.88 11.63 -4.51
C CYS A 136 -1.13 12.48 -5.53
N ARG A 137 -0.02 11.98 -6.09
CA ARG A 137 0.83 12.74 -7.02
C ARG A 137 0.15 13.06 -8.35
N TYR A 138 -0.66 12.14 -8.86
CA TYR A 138 -1.26 12.25 -10.19
C TYR A 138 -2.77 12.53 -10.16
N GLY A 139 -3.30 13.00 -9.02
CA GLY A 139 -4.56 13.75 -8.98
C GLY A 139 -5.81 12.97 -8.60
N THR A 140 -5.70 11.86 -7.86
CA THR A 140 -6.84 11.13 -7.31
C THR A 140 -6.61 10.74 -5.85
N PRO A 141 -6.37 11.71 -4.94
CA PRO A 141 -6.10 11.40 -3.54
C PRO A 141 -7.29 10.66 -2.92
N ILE A 142 -7.01 9.52 -2.29
CA ILE A 142 -7.99 8.76 -1.50
C ILE A 142 -7.55 8.76 -0.04
N PRO A 143 -8.47 8.62 0.93
CA PRO A 143 -8.07 8.46 2.32
C PRO A 143 -7.16 7.24 2.49
N GLY A 144 -5.94 7.43 2.99
CA GLY A 144 -4.97 6.33 3.15
C GLY A 144 -5.50 5.15 3.98
N LYS A 145 -6.34 5.43 4.99
CA LYS A 145 -7.04 4.40 5.79
C LYS A 145 -7.95 3.50 4.96
N ALA A 146 -8.58 4.05 3.92
CA ALA A 146 -9.45 3.27 3.04
C ALA A 146 -8.63 2.25 2.25
N LEU A 147 -7.44 2.65 1.76
CA LEU A 147 -6.54 1.76 1.05
C LEU A 147 -5.90 0.69 1.97
N TYR A 148 -5.59 1.04 3.22
CA TYR A 148 -5.15 0.07 4.24
C TYR A 148 -6.20 -1.00 4.51
N ALA A 149 -7.48 -0.63 4.53
CA ALA A 149 -8.59 -1.52 4.82
C ALA A 149 -8.92 -2.47 3.65
N VAL A 150 -8.41 -2.20 2.44
CA VAL A 150 -8.61 -3.09 1.30
C VAL A 150 -7.95 -4.43 1.61
N LYS A 151 -8.76 -5.49 1.61
CA LYS A 151 -8.27 -6.87 1.67
C LYS A 151 -8.09 -7.34 0.23
N PRO A 152 -6.88 -7.27 -0.35
CA PRO A 152 -6.65 -7.91 -1.62
C PRO A 152 -6.85 -9.41 -1.43
N GLY A 153 -7.59 -10.02 -2.34
CA GLY A 153 -7.63 -11.47 -2.43
C GLY A 153 -6.29 -12.03 -2.95
N ASP A 154 -6.32 -13.15 -3.65
CA ASP A 154 -5.17 -13.68 -4.37
C ASP A 154 -4.88 -12.84 -5.62
N LEU A 155 -3.86 -11.98 -5.53
CA LEU A 155 -3.45 -11.09 -6.61
C LEU A 155 -2.77 -11.80 -7.80
N ARG A 156 -2.64 -13.13 -7.75
CA ARG A 156 -2.27 -13.94 -8.91
C ARG A 156 -3.46 -14.23 -9.83
N ASP A 157 -4.68 -14.04 -9.33
CA ASP A 157 -5.91 -14.12 -10.11
C ASP A 157 -6.27 -12.75 -10.68
N GLU A 158 -6.26 -12.64 -12.01
CA GLU A 158 -6.60 -11.41 -12.73
C GLU A 158 -7.97 -10.86 -12.36
N LYS A 159 -8.95 -11.72 -12.03
CA LYS A 159 -10.27 -11.27 -11.58
C LYS A 159 -10.19 -10.50 -10.29
N GLN A 160 -9.33 -10.93 -9.36
CA GLN A 160 -9.15 -10.32 -8.05
C GLN A 160 -8.31 -9.03 -8.15
N VAL A 161 -7.39 -8.96 -9.11
CA VAL A 161 -6.76 -7.68 -9.51
C VAL A 161 -7.81 -6.71 -10.05
N GLY A 162 -8.75 -7.19 -10.88
CA GLY A 162 -9.90 -6.42 -11.34
C GLY A 162 -10.75 -5.89 -10.19
N THR A 163 -11.06 -6.74 -9.19
CA THR A 163 -11.78 -6.32 -7.98
C THR A 163 -11.04 -5.24 -7.20
N LEU A 164 -9.71 -5.37 -7.04
CA LEU A 164 -8.87 -4.34 -6.41
C LEU A 164 -8.96 -3.02 -7.18
N LYS A 165 -8.84 -3.05 -8.52
CA LYS A 165 -8.96 -1.86 -9.38
C LYS A 165 -10.32 -1.19 -9.22
N THR A 166 -11.41 -1.96 -9.22
CA THR A 166 -12.77 -1.44 -9.00
C THR A 166 -12.89 -0.78 -7.64
N ALA A 167 -12.42 -1.43 -6.57
CA ALA A 167 -12.47 -0.87 -5.22
C ALA A 167 -11.70 0.46 -5.12
N ILE A 168 -10.48 0.54 -5.68
CA ILE A 168 -9.70 1.78 -5.70
C ILE A 168 -10.39 2.86 -6.53
N SER A 169 -10.95 2.51 -7.69
CA SER A 169 -11.71 3.43 -8.54
C SER A 169 -12.96 3.99 -7.85
N GLU A 170 -13.69 3.15 -7.12
CA GLU A 170 -14.86 3.59 -6.35
C GLU A 170 -14.46 4.56 -5.23
N MET A 171 -13.42 4.23 -4.47
CA MET A 171 -12.88 5.13 -3.42
C MET A 171 -12.45 6.48 -4.01
N ALA A 172 -11.74 6.46 -5.13
CA ALA A 172 -11.35 7.64 -5.90
C ALA A 172 -12.57 8.49 -6.31
N ARG A 173 -13.61 7.86 -6.83
CA ARG A 173 -14.85 8.53 -7.25
C ARG A 173 -15.60 9.15 -6.06
N PHE A 174 -15.61 8.49 -4.90
CA PHE A 174 -16.24 9.04 -3.70
C PHE A 174 -15.44 10.23 -3.13
N ALA A 175 -14.11 10.14 -3.14
CA ALA A 175 -13.24 11.22 -2.69
C ALA A 175 -13.39 12.48 -3.55
N SER A 176 -13.49 12.34 -4.88
CA SER A 176 -13.66 13.48 -5.79
C SER A 176 -15.03 14.16 -5.65
N ARG A 177 -16.10 13.42 -5.37
CA ARG A 177 -17.44 13.96 -5.10
C ARG A 177 -17.52 14.74 -3.80
N GLY A 178 -16.79 14.32 -2.76
CA GLY A 178 -16.75 15.00 -1.47
C GLY A 178 -16.09 16.39 -1.52
N ASN A 179 -15.19 16.62 -2.48
CA ASN A 179 -14.51 17.91 -2.66
C ASN A 179 -15.33 18.94 -3.47
N GLN A 180 -16.34 18.50 -4.23
CA GLN A 180 -17.20 19.42 -5.02
C GLN A 180 -18.30 20.12 -4.20
N GLY A 181 -18.44 19.77 -2.91
CA GLY A 181 -19.41 20.40 -2.00
C GLY A 181 -18.80 21.39 -1.00
N LYS A 182 -17.54 21.80 -1.18
CA LYS A 182 -16.79 22.69 -0.26
C LYS A 182 -16.23 23.97 -0.91
N THR A 183 -16.67 24.30 -2.12
CA THR A 183 -16.44 25.60 -2.77
C THR A 183 -17.69 26.46 -2.70
#